data_AF-A0A1A8F8K0-F1
#
_entry.id   AF-A0A1A8F8K0-F1
#
_cell.length_a   1.000
_cell.length_b   1.000
_cell.length_c   1.000
_cell.angle_alpha   90.00
_cell.angle_beta   90.00
_cell.angle_gamma   90.00
#
_symmetry.space_group_name_H-M   'P 1'
#
loop_
_entity.id
_entity.type
_entity.pdbx_description
1 polymer ?
#
loop_
_entity_poly.entity_id
_entity_poly.type
_entity_poly.pdbx_seq_one_letter_code
_entity_poly.pdbx_strand_id
1 'polypeptide(L)' 'IFLQETHLNDGEELRFKGGGVNHIFHSSYSSARNGVVILIKRSIRFSLIKEVKDTEGRMVCVQALVEGVKLI' A
#
# COMPACT_ATOMS: atom_id res chain seq x y z
N ILE A 1 -5.12 6.15 1.44
CA ILE A 1 -6.35 5.32 1.46
C ILE A 1 -5.91 3.93 1.87
N PHE A 2 -6.63 3.31 2.81
CA PHE A 2 -6.38 1.95 3.27
C PHE A 2 -7.51 1.07 2.73
N LEU A 3 -7.16 -0.01 2.01
CA LEU A 3 -8.10 -0.99 1.47
C LEU A 3 -7.77 -2.36 2.07
N GLN A 4 -8.81 -3.12 2.38
CA GLN A 4 -8.73 -4.47 2.93
C GLN A 4 -9.62 -5.40 2.11
N GLU A 5 -9.37 -6.71 2.21
CA GLU A 5 -10.04 -7.74 1.41
C GLU A 5 -9.98 -7.42 -0.09
N THR A 6 -8.80 -7.02 -0.56
CA THR A 6 -8.63 -6.59 -1.96
C THR A 6 -8.69 -7.75 -2.94
N HIS A 7 -8.35 -8.96 -2.48
CA HIS A 7 -8.33 -10.20 -3.26
C HIS A 7 -7.52 -10.06 -4.55
N LEU A 8 -6.45 -9.26 -4.49
CA LEU A 8 -5.54 -9.04 -5.60
C LEU A 8 -4.37 -10.01 -5.52
N ASN A 9 -3.95 -10.50 -6.68
CA ASN A 9 -2.65 -11.12 -6.84
C ASN A 9 -1.57 -10.05 -7.04
N ASP A 10 -0.31 -10.45 -6.83
CA ASP A 10 0.83 -9.58 -7.07
C ASP A 10 0.86 -9.08 -8.53
N GLY A 11 1.02 -7.77 -8.69
CA GLY A 11 1.00 -7.07 -9.96
C GLY A 11 -0.36 -6.46 -10.31
N GLU A 12 -1.48 -6.98 -9.80
CA GLU A 12 -2.81 -6.43 -10.07
C GLU A 12 -3.02 -5.08 -9.36
N GLU A 13 -2.32 -4.82 -8.26
CA GLU A 13 -2.34 -3.53 -7.57
C GLU A 13 -1.84 -2.38 -8.46
N LEU A 14 -1.06 -2.68 -9.51
CA LEU A 14 -0.56 -1.67 -10.45
C LEU A 14 -1.70 -0.99 -11.23
N ARG A 15 -2.90 -1.56 -11.29
CA ARG A 15 -4.08 -0.90 -11.87
C ARG A 15 -4.47 0.39 -11.14
N PHE A 16 -4.04 0.55 -9.89
CA PHE A 16 -4.22 1.80 -9.15
C PHE A 16 -3.20 2.89 -9.57
N LYS A 17 -2.12 2.51 -10.27
CA LYS A 17 -1.09 3.42 -10.75
C LYS A 17 -1.64 4.17 -11.97
N GLY A 18 -1.69 5.50 -11.88
CA GLY A 18 -2.23 6.35 -12.95
C GLY A 18 -3.45 7.19 -12.54
N GLY A 19 -4.28 6.71 -11.60
CA GLY A 19 -5.44 7.44 -11.06
C GLY A 19 -5.09 8.57 -10.07
N GLY A 20 -3.96 9.25 -10.26
CA GLY A 20 -3.44 10.23 -9.30
C GLY A 20 -2.78 9.61 -8.06
N VAL A 21 -2.53 8.30 -8.04
CA VAL A 21 -1.74 7.60 -7.02
C VAL A 21 -0.28 7.51 -7.48
N ASN A 22 0.66 7.73 -6.56
CA ASN A 22 2.10 7.62 -6.83
C ASN A 22 2.79 6.49 -6.05
N HIS A 23 2.32 6.19 -4.83
CA HIS A 23 2.83 5.08 -4.04
C HIS A 23 1.71 4.09 -3.73
N ILE A 24 2.04 2.80 -3.88
CA ILE A 24 1.16 1.67 -3.64
C ILE A 24 1.96 0.70 -2.78
N PHE A 25 1.43 0.36 -1.62
CA PHE A 25 1.98 -0.67 -0.74
C PHE A 25 0.94 -1.76 -0.63
N HIS A 26 1.35 -3.01 -0.82
CA HIS A 26 0.44 -4.13 -1.01
C HIS A 26 1.00 -5.39 -0.36
N SER A 27 0.15 -6.13 0.32
CA SER A 27 0.41 -7.50 0.77
C SER A 27 -0.74 -8.37 0.25
N SER A 28 -0.41 -9.48 -0.41
CA SER A 28 -1.37 -10.43 -0.97
C SER A 28 -1.15 -11.83 -0.40
N TYR A 29 -2.16 -12.67 -0.56
CA TYR A 29 -2.04 -14.11 -0.31
C TYR A 29 -2.58 -14.90 -1.50
N SER A 30 -3.81 -14.58 -1.93
CA SER A 30 -4.43 -15.16 -3.12
C SER A 30 -5.63 -14.32 -3.56
N SER A 31 -6.08 -14.48 -4.80
CA SER A 31 -7.33 -13.88 -5.27
C SER A 31 -8.61 -14.46 -4.66
N ALA A 32 -8.52 -15.47 -3.77
CA ALA A 32 -9.68 -16.07 -3.11
C ALA A 32 -9.91 -15.57 -1.66
N ARG A 33 -8.88 -14.98 -1.02
CA ARG A 33 -8.97 -14.46 0.35
C ARG A 33 -7.82 -13.51 0.66
N ASN A 34 -8.07 -12.61 1.60
CA ASN A 34 -7.12 -11.63 2.14
C ASN A 34 -6.60 -10.67 1.04
N GLY A 35 -5.76 -9.72 1.44
CA GLY A 35 -5.21 -8.70 0.57
C GLY A 35 -5.43 -7.32 1.16
N VAL A 36 -4.37 -6.54 1.27
CA VAL A 36 -4.41 -5.18 1.82
C VAL A 36 -3.59 -4.23 0.96
N VAL A 37 -4.10 -3.02 0.75
CA VAL A 37 -3.44 -2.00 -0.06
C VAL A 37 -3.45 -0.65 0.66
N ILE A 38 -2.31 0.03 0.67
CA ILE A 38 -2.19 1.45 0.99
C ILE A 38 -1.93 2.22 -0.31
N LEU A 39 -2.81 3.17 -0.62
CA LEU A 39 -2.67 4.08 -1.75
C LEU A 39 -2.34 5.49 -1.27
N ILE A 40 -1.30 6.08 -1.85
CA ILE A 40 -0.88 7.46 -1.57
C ILE A 40 -0.99 8.31 -2.83
N LYS A 41 -1.80 9.38 -2.73
CA LYS A 41 -2.01 10.32 -3.83
C LYS A 41 -0.71 11.05 -4.17
N ARG A 42 -0.51 11.34 -5.45
CA ARG A 42 0.64 12.05 -6.01
C ARG A 42 0.83 13.46 -5.45
N SER A 43 -0.25 14.10 -5.02
CA SER A 43 -0.20 15.44 -4.41
C SER A 43 0.41 15.45 -3.01
N ILE A 44 0.63 14.28 -2.38
CA ILE A 44 1.20 14.18 -1.03
C ILE A 44 2.71 14.01 -1.17
N ARG A 45 3.48 14.88 -0.51
CA ARG A 45 4.93 14.70 -0.36
C ARG A 45 5.17 13.56 0.63
N PHE A 46 5.50 12.41 0.08
CA PHE A 46 5.71 11.17 0.80
C PHE A 46 7.12 10.64 0.54
N SER A 47 7.81 10.22 1.60
CA SER A 47 9.07 9.48 1.50
C SER A 47 9.02 8.27 2.41
N LEU A 48 9.21 7.09 1.84
CA LEU A 48 9.23 5.84 2.58
C LEU A 48 10.48 5.75 3.45
N ILE A 49 10.31 5.36 4.71
CA ILE A 49 11.41 5.05 5.64
C ILE A 49 11.53 3.54 5.81
N LYS A 50 10.40 2.87 6.07
CA LYS A 50 10.34 1.42 6.27
C LYS A 50 8.99 0.88 5.81
N GLU A 51 9.01 -0.31 5.23
CA GLU A 51 7.82 -1.09 4.93
C GLU A 51 7.94 -2.45 5.61
N VAL A 52 6.84 -2.94 6.18
CA VAL A 52 6.72 -4.29 6.73
C VAL A 52 5.43 -4.90 6.21
N LYS A 53 5.52 -6.11 5.65
CA LYS A 53 4.40 -6.89 5.16
C LYS A 53 4.35 -8.22 5.88
N ASP A 54 3.14 -8.73 6.07
CA ASP A 54 2.96 -10.14 6.40
C ASP A 54 3.02 -11.01 5.14
N THR A 55 3.07 -12.32 5.32
CA THR A 55 3.02 -13.31 4.22
C THR A 55 1.61 -13.81 3.95
N GLU A 56 0.62 -13.39 4.74
CA GLU A 56 -0.77 -13.85 4.64
C GLU A 56 -1.71 -12.78 4.06
N GLY A 57 -1.19 -11.66 3.55
CA GLY A 57 -2.01 -10.61 2.93
C GLY A 57 -2.92 -9.84 3.90
N ARG A 58 -2.64 -9.86 5.20
CA ARG A 58 -3.48 -9.23 6.23
C ARG A 58 -2.96 -7.88 6.69
N MET A 59 -1.68 -7.58 6.45
CA MET A 59 -1.06 -6.36 6.94
C MET A 59 0.04 -5.84 6.01
N VAL A 60 -0.02 -4.54 5.76
CA VAL A 60 1.12 -3.76 5.33
C VAL A 60 1.23 -2.52 6.22
N CYS A 61 2.41 -2.32 6.78
CA CYS A 61 2.73 -1.20 7.66
C CYS A 61 3.85 -0.37 7.04
N VAL A 62 3.68 0.95 7.04
CA VAL A 62 4.65 1.89 6.49
C VAL A 62 5.04 2.93 7.52
N GLN A 63 6.34 3.14 7.66
CA GLN A 63 6.92 4.30 8.34
C GLN A 63 7.38 5.27 7.28
N ALA A 64 7.09 6.55 7.44
CA ALA A 64 7.28 7.53 6.38
C ALA A 64 7.49 8.95 6.89
N LEU A 65 8.10 9.77 6.04
CA LEU A 65 8.02 11.22 6.14
C LEU A 65 6.86 11.69 5.26
N VAL A 66 5.87 12.35 5.87
CA VAL A 66 4.69 12.87 5.18
C VAL A 66 4.61 14.36 5.44
N GLU A 67 4.72 15.16 4.39
CA GLU A 67 4.72 16.63 4.51
C GLU A 67 5.76 17.17 5.52
N GLY A 68 6.91 16.51 5.61
CA GLY A 68 7.97 16.86 6.57
C GLY A 68 7.76 16.33 7.99
N VAL A 69 6.66 15.62 8.27
CA VAL A 69 6.38 14.99 9.57
C VAL A 69 6.72 13.52 9.51
N LYS A 70 7.54 13.04 10.46
CA LYS A 70 7.87 11.62 10.58
C LYS A 70 6.73 10.88 11.27
N LEU A 71 6.12 9.93 10.56
CA LEU A 71 5.11 9.00 11.07
C LEU A 71 5.76 7.63 11.31
N ILE A 72 5.59 7.10 12.52
CA ILE A 72 6.29 5.92 13.04
C ILE A 72 5.30 4.82 13.39
#